data_AF-A0A177KIZ2-F1
#
_entry.id   AF-A0A177KIZ2-F1
#
_cell.length_a   1.000
_cell.length_b   1.000
_cell.length_c   1.000
_cell.angle_alpha   90.00
_cell.angle_beta   90.00
_cell.angle_gamma   90.00
#
_symmetry.space_group_name_H-M   'P 1'
#
loop_
_entity.id
_entity.type
_entity.pdbx_description
1 polymer ?
#
loop_
_entity_poly.entity_id
_entity_poly.type
_entity_poly.pdbx_seq_one_letter_code
_entity_poly.pdbx_strand_id
1 'polypeptide(L)'
;MPRGEGKFLIKQRAFLKLYMIRFVEEHKMYGMQAMDELKTSFKPLGYEPNHSEIYRSLHDLIDDGILMRTKKVQEGAKYKEIVVYQFADYEKAKLYKKQVKTDLDRSMSLLRKALEDVY
;
A
#
# COMPACT_ATOMS: atom_id res chain seq x y z
N MET A 1 -27.77 13.23 8.57
CA MET A 1 -26.48 12.75 8.00
C MET A 1 -25.70 12.11 9.14
N PRO A 2 -25.22 10.86 9.03
CA PRO A 2 -24.38 10.31 10.10
C PRO A 2 -23.07 11.12 10.11
N ARG A 3 -22.75 11.69 11.27
CA ARG A 3 -21.47 12.36 11.53
C ARG A 3 -20.38 11.33 11.31
N GLY A 4 -19.60 11.47 10.23
CA GLY A 4 -18.40 10.65 10.06
C GLY A 4 -17.51 10.86 11.27
N GLU A 5 -17.16 9.78 11.96
CA GLU A 5 -16.15 9.78 13.02
C GLU A 5 -14.93 10.57 12.53
N GLY A 6 -14.46 11.53 13.33
CA GLY A 6 -13.41 12.46 12.95
C GLY A 6 -12.12 11.73 12.62
N LYS A 7 -11.92 11.40 11.34
CA LYS A 7 -10.66 10.83 10.85
C LYS A 7 -9.58 11.89 11.08
N PHE A 8 -8.49 11.54 11.78
CA PHE A 8 -7.34 12.43 11.99
C PHE A 8 -6.36 12.32 10.82
N LEU A 9 -5.34 11.47 10.85
CA LEU A 9 -4.47 11.22 9.69
C LEU A 9 -4.85 9.91 8.99
N ILE A 10 -4.32 9.71 7.78
CA ILE A 10 -4.40 8.43 7.10
C ILE A 10 -3.82 7.32 7.99
N LYS A 11 -4.51 6.17 8.05
CA LYS A 11 -4.01 5.00 8.77
C LYS A 11 -2.82 4.40 8.02
N GLN A 12 -1.80 3.94 8.75
CA GLN A 12 -0.63 3.25 8.20
C GLN A 12 -1.01 2.12 7.23
N ARG A 13 -1.97 1.27 7.62
CA ARG A 13 -2.51 0.18 6.77
C ARG A 13 -2.96 0.70 5.40
N ALA A 14 -3.70 1.81 5.38
CA ALA A 14 -4.25 2.36 4.15
C ALA A 14 -3.15 2.91 3.22
N PHE A 15 -2.14 3.54 3.82
CA PHE A 15 -0.94 4.01 3.13
C PHE A 15 -0.14 2.85 2.52
N LEU A 16 0.11 1.78 3.27
CA LEU A 16 0.82 0.61 2.76
C LEU A 16 0.08 -0.08 1.61
N LYS A 17 -1.25 -0.27 1.73
CA LYS A 17 -2.10 -0.79 0.66
C LYS A 17 -1.98 0.02 -0.64
N LEU A 18 -1.92 1.35 -0.55
CA LEU A 18 -1.74 2.22 -1.72
C LEU A 18 -0.44 1.90 -2.47
N TYR A 19 0.65 1.73 -1.73
CA TYR A 19 1.94 1.39 -2.33
C TYR A 19 1.98 -0.04 -2.88
N MET A 20 1.31 -0.99 -2.22
CA MET A 20 1.17 -2.36 -2.76
C MET A 20 0.48 -2.34 -4.12
N ILE A 21 -0.62 -1.59 -4.26
CA ILE A 21 -1.30 -1.42 -5.53
C ILE A 21 -0.35 -0.83 -6.58
N ARG A 22 0.40 0.23 -6.23
CA ARG A 22 1.37 0.86 -7.13
C ARG A 22 2.44 -0.13 -7.63
N PHE A 23 3.00 -0.96 -6.77
CA PHE A 23 4.03 -1.92 -7.20
C PHE A 23 3.48 -3.01 -8.13
N VAL A 24 2.21 -3.41 -7.96
CA VAL A 24 1.53 -4.31 -8.90
C VAL A 24 1.34 -3.62 -10.26
N GLU A 25 0.99 -2.32 -10.28
CA GLU A 25 0.88 -1.53 -11.53
C GLU A 25 2.23 -1.41 -12.26
N GLU A 26 3.32 -1.20 -11.53
CA GLU A 26 4.67 -1.09 -12.09
C GLU A 26 5.29 -2.46 -12.49
N HIS A 27 4.50 -3.55 -12.43
CA HIS A 27 4.92 -4.93 -12.74
C HIS A 27 6.10 -5.46 -11.91
N LYS A 28 6.39 -4.87 -10.75
CA LYS A 28 7.56 -5.21 -9.92
C LYS A 28 7.32 -6.33 -8.89
N MET A 29 6.15 -6.97 -8.88
CA MET A 29 5.74 -7.77 -7.72
C MET A 29 6.29 -9.20 -7.70
N TYR A 30 7.57 -9.32 -7.36
CA TYR A 30 8.03 -10.42 -6.50
C TYR A 30 7.77 -9.99 -5.05
N GLY A 31 6.97 -10.75 -4.31
CA GLY A 31 6.46 -10.33 -3.01
C GLY A 31 7.50 -9.86 -1.99
N MET A 32 8.76 -10.31 -2.09
CA MET A 32 9.86 -9.83 -1.22
C MET A 32 10.59 -8.59 -1.76
N GLN A 33 10.78 -8.46 -3.07
CA GLN A 33 11.55 -7.34 -3.65
C GLN A 33 10.83 -6.00 -3.45
N ALA A 34 9.51 -5.97 -3.61
CA ALA A 34 8.72 -4.76 -3.38
C ALA A 34 8.74 -4.32 -1.89
N MET A 35 8.91 -5.26 -0.95
CA MET A 35 9.05 -4.93 0.48
C MET A 35 10.37 -4.23 0.76
N ASP A 36 11.45 -4.70 0.14
CA ASP A 36 12.79 -4.12 0.31
C ASP A 36 12.88 -2.73 -0.34
N GLU A 37 12.24 -2.54 -1.50
CA GLU A 37 12.13 -1.22 -2.15
C GLU A 37 11.36 -0.21 -1.28
N LEU A 38 10.28 -0.64 -0.62
CA LEU A 38 9.54 0.19 0.33
C LEU A 38 10.39 0.67 1.49
N LYS A 39 11.08 -0.26 2.15
CA LYS A 39 11.92 0.08 3.30
C LYS A 39 13.03 1.04 2.87
N THR A 40 13.66 0.78 1.74
CA THR A 40 14.76 1.60 1.23
C THR A 40 14.28 3.01 0.86
N SER A 41 13.13 3.14 0.22
CA SER A 41 12.58 4.44 -0.20
C SER A 41 12.10 5.31 0.96
N PHE A 42 11.61 4.72 2.05
CA PHE A 42 11.08 5.46 3.19
C PHE A 42 12.06 5.68 4.34
N LYS A 43 13.16 4.91 4.39
CA LYS A 43 14.20 5.07 5.40
C LYS A 43 14.74 6.51 5.51
N PRO A 44 14.99 7.27 4.41
CA PRO A 44 15.42 8.67 4.50
C PRO A 44 14.37 9.60 5.13
N LEU A 45 13.10 9.21 5.12
CA LEU A 45 11.99 9.94 5.73
C LEU A 45 11.72 9.49 7.18
N GLY A 46 12.56 8.61 7.73
CA GLY A 46 12.42 8.10 9.10
C GLY A 46 11.31 7.05 9.28
N TYR A 47 10.81 6.46 8.19
CA TYR A 47 9.75 5.44 8.23
C TYR A 47 10.24 4.07 7.75
N GLU A 48 10.07 3.05 8.58
CA GLU A 48 10.39 1.66 8.23
C GLU A 48 9.19 0.74 8.56
N PRO A 49 8.41 0.32 7.56
CA PRO A 49 7.32 -0.61 7.79
C PRO A 49 7.85 -2.00 8.18
N ASN A 50 7.32 -2.56 9.26
CA ASN A 50 7.65 -3.93 9.64
C ASN A 50 7.02 -4.95 8.65
N HIS A 51 7.62 -6.13 8.55
CA HIS A 51 7.14 -7.17 7.62
C HIS A 51 5.68 -7.56 7.89
N SER A 52 5.27 -7.67 9.16
CA SER A 52 3.91 -8.10 9.53
C SER A 52 2.83 -7.12 9.03
N GLU A 53 3.12 -5.82 9.00
CA GLU A 53 2.21 -4.79 8.51
C GLU A 53 2.12 -4.82 6.98
N ILE A 54 3.21 -5.15 6.28
CA ILE A 54 3.16 -5.29 4.82
C ILE A 54 2.35 -6.53 4.44
N TYR A 55 2.61 -7.67 5.08
CA TYR A 55 1.85 -8.90 4.85
C TYR A 55 0.36 -8.74 5.16
N ARG A 56 0.01 -8.12 6.28
CA ARG A 56 -1.40 -7.83 6.59
C ARG A 56 -2.03 -6.91 5.55
N SER A 57 -1.32 -5.90 5.04
CA SER A 57 -1.83 -5.03 3.97
C SER A 57 -2.07 -5.77 2.65
N LEU A 58 -1.19 -6.71 2.30
CA LEU A 58 -1.36 -7.58 1.13
C LEU A 58 -2.56 -8.52 1.30
N HIS A 59 -2.69 -9.15 2.47
CA HIS A 59 -3.84 -10.02 2.77
C HIS A 59 -5.15 -9.27 2.69
N ASP A 60 -5.24 -8.11 3.33
CA ASP A 60 -6.45 -7.30 3.25
C ASP A 60 -6.81 -6.92 1.79
N LEU A 61 -5.82 -6.65 0.92
CA LEU A 61 -6.08 -6.37 -0.50
C LEU A 61 -6.57 -7.59 -1.28
N ILE A 62 -6.19 -8.79 -0.86
CA ILE A 62 -6.69 -10.05 -1.43
C ILE A 62 -8.12 -10.29 -0.96
N ASP A 63 -8.38 -10.08 0.33
CA ASP A 63 -9.71 -10.23 0.94
C ASP A 63 -10.71 -9.21 0.35
N ASP A 64 -10.25 -7.99 0.06
CA ASP A 64 -11.03 -6.95 -0.64
C ASP A 64 -11.30 -7.31 -2.13
N GLY A 65 -10.65 -8.36 -2.65
CA GLY A 65 -10.71 -8.79 -4.04
C GLY A 65 -10.02 -7.82 -5.00
N ILE A 66 -9.10 -7.00 -4.51
CA ILE A 66 -8.31 -6.07 -5.34
C ILE A 66 -7.14 -6.81 -5.97
N LEU A 67 -6.43 -7.61 -5.18
CA LEU A 67 -5.30 -8.41 -5.61
C LEU A 67 -5.61 -9.90 -5.56
N MET A 68 -4.86 -10.68 -6.33
CA MET A 68 -4.76 -12.12 -6.18
C MET A 68 -3.30 -12.55 -6.10
N ARG A 69 -3.07 -13.66 -5.40
CA ARG A 69 -1.76 -14.29 -5.25
C ARG A 69 -1.63 -15.43 -6.25
N THR A 70 -0.58 -15.40 -7.07
CA THR A 70 -0.24 -16.50 -8.00
C THR A 70 1.15 -17.04 -7.71
N LYS A 71 1.36 -18.33 -8.03
CA LYS A 71 2.67 -18.96 -7.98
C LYS A 71 3.26 -18.96 -9.39
N LYS A 72 4.50 -18.52 -9.54
CA LYS A 72 5.26 -18.64 -10.78
C LYS A 72 6.55 -19.42 -10.52
N VAL A 73 7.05 -20.12 -11.54
CA VAL A 73 8.40 -20.69 -11.51
C VAL A 73 9.38 -19.59 -11.86
N GLN A 74 10.43 -19.42 -11.07
CA GLN A 74 11.47 -18.42 -11.33
C GLN A 74 12.24 -18.79 -12.60
N GLU A 75 12.38 -17.86 -13.54
CA GLU A 75 13.21 -18.04 -14.73
C GLU A 75 14.67 -18.32 -14.33
N GLY A 76 15.28 -19.34 -14.93
CA GLY A 76 16.68 -19.73 -14.68
C GLY A 76 16.93 -20.58 -13.43
N ALA A 77 15.97 -20.73 -12.53
CA ALA A 77 16.07 -21.63 -11.37
C ALA A 77 15.07 -22.77 -11.52
N LYS A 78 15.53 -23.95 -11.99
CA LYS A 78 14.69 -25.15 -11.95
C LYS A 78 14.21 -25.37 -10.51
N TYR A 79 12.90 -25.46 -10.33
CA TYR A 79 12.19 -25.78 -9.08
C TYR A 79 11.97 -24.67 -8.04
N LYS A 80 12.28 -23.40 -8.30
CA LYS A 80 11.97 -22.32 -7.33
C LYS A 80 10.61 -21.68 -7.64
N GLU A 81 9.60 -22.01 -6.85
CA GLU A 81 8.31 -21.31 -6.86
C GLU A 81 8.43 -19.97 -6.15
N ILE A 82 7.97 -18.90 -6.81
CA ILE A 82 7.90 -17.55 -6.29
C ILE A 82 6.45 -17.10 -6.22
N VAL A 83 6.18 -16.24 -5.23
CA VAL A 83 4.87 -15.62 -5.03
C VAL A 83 4.84 -14.30 -5.79
N VAL A 84 3.86 -14.18 -6.67
CA VAL A 84 3.59 -12.98 -7.46
C VAL A 84 2.19 -12.47 -7.13
N TYR A 85 2.04 -11.16 -7.10
CA TYR A 85 0.75 -10.49 -6.91
C TYR A 85 0.31 -9.84 -8.21
N GLN A 86 -0.97 -9.98 -8.52
CA GLN A 86 -1.60 -9.42 -9.72
C GLN A 86 -2.96 -8.83 -9.36
N PHE A 87 -3.50 -7.94 -10.19
CA PHE A 87 -4.85 -7.43 -10.00
C PHE A 87 -5.87 -8.55 -10.22
N ALA A 88 -6.74 -8.74 -9.23
CA ALA A 88 -7.98 -9.48 -9.40
C ALA A 88 -9.06 -8.57 -10.00
N ASP A 89 -9.10 -7.32 -9.54
CA ASP A 89 -10.01 -6.28 -10.03
C ASP A 89 -9.29 -4.92 -10.03
N TYR A 90 -8.96 -4.45 -11.24
CA TYR A 90 -8.24 -3.19 -11.41
C TYR A 90 -9.13 -1.96 -11.14
N GLU A 91 -10.44 -2.06 -11.35
CA GLU A 91 -11.35 -0.93 -11.09
C GLU A 91 -11.53 -0.71 -9.58
N LYS A 92 -11.60 -1.79 -8.78
CA LYS A 92 -11.53 -1.67 -7.32
C LYS A 92 -10.21 -1.04 -6.85
N ALA A 93 -9.09 -1.39 -7.48
CA ALA A 93 -7.79 -0.77 -7.17
C ALA A 93 -7.81 0.76 -7.43
N LYS A 94 -8.38 1.19 -8.57
CA LYS A 94 -8.54 2.63 -8.88
C LYS A 94 -9.45 3.34 -7.89
N LEU A 95 -10.58 2.72 -7.53
CA LEU A 95 -11.50 3.28 -6.53
C LEU A 95 -10.81 3.45 -5.19
N TYR A 96 -10.07 2.43 -4.74
CA TYR A 96 -9.27 2.48 -3.52
C TYR A 96 -8.24 3.63 -3.57
N LYS A 97 -7.49 3.77 -4.68
CA LYS A 97 -6.54 4.89 -4.86
C LYS A 97 -7.22 6.25 -4.73
N LYS A 98 -8.42 6.42 -5.30
CA LYS A 98 -9.20 7.66 -5.22
C LYS A 98 -9.64 7.98 -3.79
N GLN A 99 -10.10 6.97 -3.05
CA GLN A 99 -10.48 7.11 -1.64
C GLN A 99 -9.26 7.49 -0.79
N VAL A 100 -8.14 6.79 -0.96
CA VAL A 100 -6.91 7.08 -0.22
C VAL A 100 -6.34 8.46 -0.56
N LYS A 101 -6.44 8.91 -1.82
CA LYS A 101 -6.05 10.28 -2.18
C LYS A 101 -6.81 11.32 -1.35
N THR A 102 -8.12 11.14 -1.18
CA THR A 102 -8.94 12.03 -0.36
C THR A 102 -8.46 12.06 1.09
N ASP A 103 -8.09 10.90 1.65
CA ASP A 103 -7.54 10.81 3.00
C ASP A 103 -6.14 11.44 3.12
N LEU A 104 -5.29 11.33 2.09
CA LEU A 104 -3.97 11.98 2.03
C LEU A 104 -4.09 13.50 1.95
N ASP A 105 -4.92 14.02 1.05
CA ASP A 105 -5.14 15.46 0.88
C ASP A 105 -5.60 16.09 2.21
N ARG A 106 -6.58 15.45 2.86
CA ARG A 106 -7.10 15.87 4.16
C ARG A 106 -6.03 15.82 5.26
N SER A 107 -5.23 14.75 5.30
CA SER A 107 -4.12 14.61 6.26
C SER A 107 -3.08 15.71 6.08
N MET A 108 -2.74 16.02 4.84
CA MET A 108 -1.80 17.09 4.50
C MET A 108 -2.34 18.46 4.92
N SER A 109 -3.63 18.76 4.68
CA SER A 109 -4.25 20.00 5.15
C SER A 109 -4.22 20.16 6.67
N LEU A 110 -4.47 19.08 7.42
CA LEU A 110 -4.39 19.11 8.88
C LEU A 110 -2.97 19.43 9.37
N LEU A 111 -1.96 18.78 8.78
CA LEU A 111 -0.55 19.01 9.14
C LEU A 111 -0.11 20.42 8.77
N ARG A 112 -0.50 20.95 7.60
CA ARG A 112 -0.21 22.32 7.20
C ARG A 112 -0.83 23.34 8.15
N LYS A 113 -2.09 23.16 8.51
CA LYS A 113 -2.76 24.04 9.49
C LYS A 113 -2.04 24.05 10.83
N ALA A 114 -1.62 22.87 11.33
CA ALA A 114 -0.88 22.80 12.58
C ALA A 114 0.49 23.50 12.52
N LEU A 115 1.15 23.46 11.37
CA LEU A 115 2.39 24.22 11.15
C LEU A 115 2.12 25.73 11.16
N GLU A 116 1.11 26.20 10.41
CA GLU A 116 0.76 27.62 10.30
C GLU A 116 0.25 28.25 11.61
N ASP A 117 -0.50 27.49 12.42
CA ASP A 117 -1.09 28.02 13.67
C ASP A 117 -0.07 28.06 14.82
N VAL A 118 0.97 27.21 14.80
CA VAL A 118 1.88 26.98 15.94
C VAL A 118 3.30 27.50 15.71
N TYR A 119 3.77 27.57 14.46
CA TYR A 119 5.13 27.98 14.08
C TYR A 119 5.11 29.12 13.07
#